data_AF-F6HCX0-F1
#
_entry.id   AF-F6HCX0-F1
#
_cell.length_a   1.000
_cell.length_b   1.000
_cell.length_c   1.000
_cell.angle_alpha   90.00
_cell.angle_beta   90.00
_cell.angle_gamma   90.00
#
_symmetry.space_group_name_H-M   'P 1'
#
loop_
_entity.id
_entity.type
_entity.pdbx_description
1 polymer ?
#
loop_
_entity_poly.entity_id
_entity_poly.type
_entity_poly.pdbx_seq_one_letter_code
_entity_poly.pdbx_strand_id
1 'polypeptide(L)'
;MVLIQIVAQMRMMKRLQRLLLKLRSCYLPAKRMLTNCSEKFKHHVSIHFVRLVVGVMLVMSVSVGVSRTPSWALIEENLIFLEAWSTIDRAYVDKAFDGHSWLSYKENALHNEPMNTREETYMAVKKMIPTLDDVFTRFSEPDKFKSLWSGTQGALTGVGSSIGYPTRFDGSPAGLLVISTAFEGPTNRVDMLYRGGRCHFYEFDCYCYPP
;
A
#
# COMPACT_ATOMS: atom_id res chain seq x y z
N MET A 1 7.47 1.71 16.87
CA MET A 1 7.75 2.86 17.77
C MET A 1 6.86 4.09 17.52
N VAL A 2 6.47 4.40 16.27
CA VAL A 2 5.62 5.56 15.93
C VAL A 2 4.19 5.45 16.51
N LEU A 3 3.57 4.27 16.47
CA LEU A 3 2.24 4.03 17.08
C LEU A 3 2.23 4.25 18.60
N ILE A 4 3.30 3.86 19.31
CA ILE A 4 3.42 4.07 20.77
C ILE A 4 3.45 5.57 21.07
N GLN A 5 4.13 6.35 20.23
CA GLN A 5 4.21 7.80 20.36
C GLN A 5 2.86 8.48 20.09
N ILE A 6 2.11 8.04 19.06
CA ILE A 6 0.77 8.56 18.74
C ILE A 6 -0.23 8.22 19.86
N VAL A 7 -0.18 6.99 20.39
CA VAL A 7 -1.04 6.59 21.52
C VAL A 7 -0.67 7.36 22.79
N ALA A 8 0.61 7.65 23.03
CA ALA A 8 1.06 8.49 24.13
C ALA A 8 0.56 9.94 24.00
N GLN A 9 0.60 10.51 22.79
CA GLN A 9 0.08 11.84 22.49
C GLN A 9 -1.44 11.93 22.64
N MET A 10 -2.20 10.95 22.16
CA MET A 10 -3.64 10.87 22.40
C MET A 10 -3.98 10.70 23.89
N ARG A 11 -3.19 9.94 24.64
CA ARG A 11 -3.36 9.79 26.10
C ARG A 11 -3.06 11.08 26.83
N MET A 12 -2.03 11.82 26.44
CA MET A 12 -1.70 13.14 26.98
C MET A 12 -2.80 14.15 26.69
N MET A 13 -3.31 14.20 25.45
CA MET A 13 -4.38 15.11 25.07
C MET A 13 -5.69 14.82 25.82
N LYS A 14 -6.04 13.54 26.05
CA LYS A 14 -7.17 13.15 26.90
C LYS A 14 -6.96 13.46 28.39
N ARG A 15 -5.71 13.47 28.88
CA ARG A 15 -5.39 13.90 30.25
C ARG A 15 -5.49 15.41 30.38
N LEU A 16 -5.00 16.15 29.39
CA LEU A 16 -5.10 17.62 29.34
C LEU A 16 -6.56 18.08 29.26
N GLN A 17 -7.38 17.43 28.42
CA GLN A 17 -8.81 17.74 28.31
C GLN A 17 -9.54 17.49 29.63
N ARG A 18 -9.21 16.42 30.35
CA ARG A 18 -9.75 16.14 31.71
C ARG A 18 -9.29 17.16 32.76
N LEU A 19 -8.05 17.64 32.68
CA LEU A 19 -7.53 18.68 33.58
C LEU A 19 -8.20 20.03 33.31
N LEU A 20 -8.40 20.40 32.05
CA LEU A 20 -9.14 21.61 31.66
C LEU A 20 -10.61 21.54 32.10
N LEU A 21 -11.25 20.37 32.01
CA LEU A 21 -12.59 20.14 32.55
C LEU A 21 -12.64 20.24 34.08
N LYS A 22 -11.64 19.71 34.80
CA LYS A 22 -11.54 19.88 36.27
C LYS A 22 -11.30 21.33 36.66
N LEU A 23 -10.45 22.05 35.94
CA LEU A 23 -10.22 23.48 36.17
C LEU A 23 -11.51 24.29 35.92
N ARG A 24 -12.25 23.99 34.85
CA ARG A 24 -13.57 24.58 34.59
C ARG A 24 -14.57 24.27 35.72
N SER A 25 -14.58 23.03 36.21
CA SER A 25 -15.41 22.59 37.33
C SER A 25 -15.06 23.27 38.66
N CYS A 26 -13.79 23.62 38.89
CA CYS A 26 -13.35 24.35 40.09
C CYS A 26 -13.54 25.88 39.97
N TYR A 27 -13.50 26.41 38.75
CA TYR A 27 -13.61 27.86 38.50
C TYR A 27 -15.05 28.37 38.62
N LEU A 28 -16.04 27.56 38.23
CA LEU A 28 -17.46 27.89 38.34
C LEU A 28 -17.97 28.14 39.78
N PRO A 29 -17.64 27.32 40.80
CA PRO A 29 -18.02 27.60 42.19
C PRO A 29 -17.20 28.74 42.82
N ALA A 30 -15.91 28.88 42.48
CA ALA A 30 -15.06 29.97 42.99
C ALA A 30 -15.55 31.35 42.54
N LYS A 31 -16.06 31.47 41.31
CA LYS A 31 -16.64 32.72 40.79
C LYS A 31 -17.91 33.13 41.55
N ARG A 32 -18.71 32.17 42.06
CA ARG A 32 -19.96 32.45 42.81
C ARG A 32 -19.71 32.93 44.24
N MET A 33 -18.54 32.61 44.80
CA MET A 33 -18.14 33.03 46.16
C MET A 33 -17.47 34.41 46.18
N LEU A 34 -16.89 34.84 45.05
CA LEU A 34 -16.19 36.13 44.89
C LEU A 34 -17.10 37.31 44.51
N THR A 35 -18.41 37.11 44.29
CA THR A 35 -19.33 38.18 43.88
C THR A 35 -19.85 39.05 45.02
N ASN A 36 -19.47 38.79 46.28
CA ASN A 36 -19.95 39.54 47.44
C ASN A 36 -18.86 40.30 48.22
N CYS A 37 -17.65 40.48 47.65
CA CYS A 37 -16.54 41.11 48.36
C CYS A 37 -15.92 42.30 47.57
N SER A 38 -15.56 43.33 48.36
CA SER A 38 -15.22 44.72 48.00
C SER A 38 -14.21 44.92 46.84
N GLU A 39 -14.48 45.98 46.06
CA GLU A 39 -13.88 46.41 44.79
C GLU A 39 -12.34 46.39 44.71
N LYS A 40 -11.60 46.60 45.80
CA LYS A 40 -10.12 46.62 45.80
C LYS A 40 -9.48 45.26 45.49
N PHE A 41 -10.15 44.16 45.84
CA PHE A 41 -9.57 42.81 45.67
C PHE A 41 -9.64 42.32 44.21
N LYS A 42 -10.57 42.86 43.40
CA LYS A 42 -10.74 42.51 41.98
C LYS A 42 -9.51 42.85 41.14
N HIS A 43 -8.85 43.99 41.40
CA HIS A 43 -7.70 44.42 40.62
C HIS A 43 -6.48 43.52 40.79
N HIS A 44 -6.15 43.14 42.04
CA HIS A 44 -5.02 42.24 42.30
C HIS A 44 -5.26 40.84 41.74
N VAL A 45 -6.46 40.29 41.93
CA VAL A 45 -6.81 38.96 41.42
C VAL A 45 -6.85 38.94 39.88
N SER A 46 -7.34 40.01 39.25
CA SER A 46 -7.36 40.16 37.79
C SER A 46 -5.95 40.21 37.18
N ILE A 47 -5.01 40.95 37.78
CA ILE A 47 -3.63 41.05 37.29
C ILE A 47 -2.90 39.70 37.37
N HIS A 48 -3.06 38.95 38.47
CA HIS A 48 -2.47 37.62 38.59
C HIS A 48 -3.10 36.62 37.62
N PHE A 49 -4.41 36.71 37.38
CA PHE A 49 -5.11 35.87 36.42
C PHE A 49 -4.66 36.15 34.97
N VAL A 50 -4.51 37.42 34.58
CA VAL A 50 -4.03 37.79 33.24
C VAL A 50 -2.58 37.31 33.03
N ARG A 51 -1.70 37.45 34.02
CA ARG A 51 -0.32 36.95 33.94
C ARG A 51 -0.26 35.42 33.78
N LEU A 52 -1.14 34.69 34.47
CA LEU A 52 -1.24 33.23 34.34
C LEU A 52 -1.71 32.83 32.94
N VAL A 53 -2.72 33.53 32.39
CA VAL A 53 -3.22 33.26 31.04
C VAL A 53 -2.14 33.56 29.98
N VAL A 54 -1.41 34.67 30.09
CA VAL A 54 -0.30 34.99 29.17
C VAL A 54 0.82 33.95 29.27
N GLY A 55 1.16 33.51 30.48
CA GLY A 55 2.14 32.44 30.69
C GLY A 55 1.72 31.12 30.05
N VAL A 56 0.46 30.71 30.21
CA VAL A 56 -0.08 29.51 29.56
C VAL A 56 -0.09 29.65 28.03
N MET A 57 -0.46 30.81 27.49
CA MET A 57 -0.44 31.04 26.03
C MET A 57 0.98 31.00 25.44
N LEU A 58 1.98 31.53 26.15
CA LEU A 58 3.39 31.43 25.76
C LEU A 58 3.89 29.98 25.77
N VAL A 59 3.57 29.22 26.81
CA VAL A 59 3.95 27.80 26.92
C VAL A 59 3.29 26.96 25.82
N MET A 60 2.02 27.24 25.51
CA MET A 60 1.31 26.55 24.42
C MET A 60 1.90 26.90 23.05
N SER A 61 2.28 28.16 22.78
CA SER A 61 2.93 28.56 21.53
C SER A 61 4.32 27.93 21.34
N VAL A 62 5.11 27.81 22.41
CA VAL A 62 6.42 27.12 22.36
C VAL A 62 6.26 25.61 22.12
N SER A 63 5.20 25.01 22.66
CA SER A 63 4.91 23.57 22.49
C SER A 63 4.49 23.19 21.06
N VAL A 64 3.86 24.12 20.32
CA VAL A 64 3.49 23.91 18.91
C VAL A 64 4.72 23.99 17.98
N GLY A 65 5.77 24.73 18.36
CA GLY A 65 6.98 24.88 17.55
C GLY A 65 7.89 23.63 17.48
N VAL A 66 7.84 22.75 18.48
CA VAL A 66 8.76 21.59 18.63
C VAL A 66 8.15 20.28 18.13
N SER A 67 6.84 20.23 17.87
CA SER A 67 6.14 19.03 17.40
C SER A 67 5.91 19.03 15.88
N ARG A 68 6.92 19.45 15.09
CA ARG A 68 6.97 19.07 13.68
C ARG A 68 7.51 17.65 13.56
N THR A 69 6.72 16.67 14.00
CA THR A 69 6.92 15.32 13.46
C THR A 69 6.65 15.42 11.97
N PRO A 70 7.55 14.94 11.09
CA PRO A 70 7.20 14.86 9.68
C PRO A 70 5.89 14.06 9.63
N SER A 71 4.84 14.70 9.11
CA SER A 71 3.72 13.96 8.57
C SER A 71 4.35 12.86 7.72
N TRP A 72 4.02 11.60 8.01
CA TRP A 72 4.28 10.50 7.10
C TRP A 72 3.45 10.80 5.84
N ALA A 73 3.93 11.73 5.02
CA ALA A 73 3.56 11.81 3.65
C ALA A 73 3.93 10.42 3.13
N LEU A 74 2.90 9.65 2.72
CA LEU A 74 3.14 8.39 2.04
C LEU A 74 4.17 8.68 0.96
N ILE A 75 5.32 8.02 1.09
CA ILE A 75 6.40 8.12 0.10
C ILE A 75 5.77 7.71 -1.24
N GLU A 76 6.15 8.38 -2.33
CA GLU A 76 5.63 8.08 -3.69
C GLU A 76 5.69 6.58 -3.99
N GLU A 77 6.73 5.92 -3.50
CA GLU A 77 6.97 4.49 -3.58
C GLU A 77 5.87 3.64 -2.89
N ASN A 78 5.46 4.00 -1.67
CA ASN A 78 4.33 3.34 -1.00
C ASN A 78 3.03 3.50 -1.79
N LEU A 79 2.84 4.61 -2.50
CA LEU A 79 1.63 4.83 -3.31
C LEU A 79 1.55 3.86 -4.50
N ILE A 80 2.68 3.54 -5.14
CA ILE A 80 2.74 2.57 -6.23
C ILE A 80 2.34 1.17 -5.75
N PHE A 81 2.84 0.76 -4.57
CA PHE A 81 2.44 -0.50 -3.96
C PHE A 81 0.94 -0.53 -3.66
N LEU A 82 0.40 0.55 -3.07
CA LEU A 82 -1.01 0.68 -2.74
C LEU A 82 -1.91 0.65 -4.00
N GLU A 83 -1.48 1.26 -5.10
CA GLU A 83 -2.20 1.26 -6.36
C GLU A 83 -2.24 -0.15 -6.97
N ALA A 84 -1.10 -0.85 -6.97
CA ALA A 84 -1.03 -2.25 -7.40
C ALA A 84 -1.94 -3.15 -6.56
N TRP A 85 -1.89 -2.99 -5.23
CA TRP A 85 -2.76 -3.73 -4.29
C TRP A 85 -4.25 -3.46 -4.55
N SER A 86 -4.63 -2.19 -4.74
CA SER A 86 -6.00 -1.75 -5.03
C SER A 86 -6.49 -2.27 -6.39
N THR A 87 -5.61 -2.32 -7.39
CA THR A 87 -5.91 -2.87 -8.72
C THR A 87 -6.25 -4.36 -8.61
N ILE A 88 -5.44 -5.13 -7.88
CA ILE A 88 -5.71 -6.56 -7.65
C ILE A 88 -7.00 -6.74 -6.85
N ASP A 89 -7.17 -6.00 -5.76
CA ASP A 89 -8.36 -6.07 -4.91
C ASP A 89 -9.66 -5.88 -5.70
N ARG A 90 -9.66 -4.95 -6.67
CA ARG A 90 -10.81 -4.66 -7.52
C ARG A 90 -10.98 -5.65 -8.68
N ALA A 91 -9.89 -5.93 -9.41
CA ALA A 91 -9.95 -6.64 -10.69
C ALA A 91 -9.84 -8.16 -10.58
N TYR A 92 -9.28 -8.69 -9.48
CA TYR A 92 -9.05 -10.13 -9.35
C TYR A 92 -10.37 -10.92 -9.23
N VAL A 93 -10.42 -12.08 -9.88
CA VAL A 93 -11.65 -12.86 -10.08
C VAL A 93 -12.12 -13.49 -8.77
N ASP A 94 -11.20 -14.07 -7.99
CA ASP A 94 -11.53 -14.72 -6.72
C ASP A 94 -11.24 -13.81 -5.50
N LYS A 95 -12.30 -13.34 -4.84
CA LYS A 95 -12.18 -12.48 -3.65
C LYS A 95 -11.80 -13.24 -2.38
N ALA A 96 -11.73 -14.58 -2.42
CA ALA A 96 -11.23 -15.36 -1.30
C ALA A 96 -9.68 -15.32 -1.20
N PHE A 97 -8.98 -14.94 -2.27
CA PHE A 97 -7.51 -14.86 -2.34
C PHE A 97 -6.82 -16.10 -1.73
N ASP A 98 -7.29 -17.29 -2.11
CA ASP A 98 -6.83 -18.58 -1.57
C ASP A 98 -6.92 -18.70 -0.03
N GLY A 99 -7.92 -18.06 0.57
CA GLY A 99 -8.14 -18.06 2.03
C GLY A 99 -7.29 -17.04 2.80
N HIS A 100 -6.50 -16.21 2.11
CA HIS A 100 -5.69 -15.17 2.74
C HIS A 100 -6.47 -13.85 2.92
N SER A 101 -6.33 -13.23 4.10
CA SER A 101 -6.88 -11.88 4.32
C SER A 101 -6.06 -10.83 3.59
N TRP A 102 -6.54 -10.38 2.42
CA TRP A 102 -5.85 -9.41 1.57
C TRP A 102 -5.57 -8.07 2.26
N LEU A 103 -6.49 -7.62 3.12
CA LEU A 103 -6.32 -6.41 3.92
C LEU A 103 -5.21 -6.58 4.97
N SER A 104 -5.15 -7.74 5.62
CA SER A 104 -4.09 -8.03 6.60
C SER A 104 -2.72 -8.12 5.94
N TYR A 105 -2.65 -8.67 4.72
CA TYR A 105 -1.43 -8.71 3.93
C TYR A 105 -0.89 -7.29 3.67
N LYS A 106 -1.76 -6.36 3.26
CA LYS A 106 -1.39 -4.95 3.03
C LYS A 106 -0.75 -4.31 4.27
N GLU A 107 -1.41 -4.44 5.41
CA GLU A 107 -0.91 -3.87 6.67
C GLU A 107 0.47 -4.45 7.01
N ASN A 108 0.60 -5.78 6.91
CA ASN A 108 1.85 -6.47 7.18
C ASN A 108 2.98 -6.05 6.24
N ALA A 109 2.68 -5.91 4.94
CA ALA A 109 3.65 -5.49 3.93
C ALA A 109 4.14 -4.05 4.17
N LEU A 110 3.23 -3.13 4.52
CA LEU A 110 3.59 -1.73 4.79
C LEU A 110 4.46 -1.55 6.04
N HIS A 111 4.38 -2.46 7.02
CA HIS A 111 5.21 -2.41 8.23
C HIS A 111 6.54 -3.14 8.09
N ASN A 112 6.58 -4.25 7.34
CA ASN A 112 7.73 -5.15 7.34
C ASN A 112 8.59 -5.05 6.08
N GLU A 113 8.05 -4.63 4.94
CA GLU A 113 8.81 -4.52 3.70
C GLU A 113 9.36 -3.10 3.54
N PRO A 114 10.67 -2.93 3.31
CA PRO A 114 11.21 -1.64 2.92
C PRO A 114 10.72 -1.29 1.51
N MET A 115 10.22 -0.07 1.34
CA MET A 115 9.76 0.47 0.05
C MET A 115 10.30 1.89 -0.12
N ASN A 116 11.62 2.07 0.09
CA ASN A 116 12.25 3.39 0.00
C ASN A 116 12.70 3.71 -1.42
N THR A 117 12.92 2.68 -2.24
CA THR A 117 13.35 2.79 -3.64
C THR A 117 12.32 2.16 -4.58
N ARG A 118 12.42 2.50 -5.87
CA ARG A 118 11.52 1.97 -6.89
C ARG A 118 11.68 0.47 -7.06
N GLU A 119 12.92 0.01 -7.01
CA GLU A 119 13.30 -1.39 -7.14
C GLU A 119 12.77 -2.20 -5.94
N GLU A 120 12.92 -1.69 -4.72
CA GLU A 120 12.33 -2.30 -3.51
C GLU A 120 10.82 -2.44 -3.62
N THR A 121 10.15 -1.38 -4.07
CA THR A 121 8.68 -1.38 -4.26
C THR A 121 8.25 -2.40 -5.30
N TYR A 122 8.95 -2.46 -6.44
CA TYR A 122 8.67 -3.47 -7.46
C TYR A 122 8.92 -4.90 -6.96
N MET A 123 9.95 -5.12 -6.14
CA MET A 123 10.17 -6.41 -5.49
C MET A 123 9.04 -6.76 -4.52
N ALA A 124 8.55 -5.80 -3.73
CA ALA A 124 7.42 -6.02 -2.83
C ALA A 124 6.14 -6.40 -3.58
N VAL A 125 5.85 -5.73 -4.71
CA VAL A 125 4.71 -6.09 -5.59
C VAL A 125 4.91 -7.48 -6.21
N LYS A 126 6.12 -7.80 -6.69
CA LYS A 126 6.45 -9.14 -7.21
C LYS A 126 6.36 -10.24 -6.15
N LYS A 127 6.59 -9.92 -4.88
CA LYS A 127 6.42 -10.86 -3.75
C LYS A 127 4.95 -11.04 -3.37
N MET A 128 4.14 -10.01 -3.56
CA MET A 128 2.70 -10.04 -3.30
C MET A 128 1.95 -10.95 -4.27
N ILE A 129 2.20 -10.85 -5.57
CA ILE A 129 1.42 -11.56 -6.58
C ILE A 129 1.43 -13.10 -6.45
N PRO A 130 2.56 -13.78 -6.16
CA PRO A 130 2.61 -15.22 -6.00
C PRO A 130 1.70 -15.77 -4.89
N THR A 131 1.26 -14.95 -3.94
CA THR A 131 0.31 -15.36 -2.89
C THR A 131 -1.08 -15.69 -3.44
N LEU A 132 -1.36 -15.33 -4.70
CA LEU A 132 -2.62 -15.60 -5.40
C LEU A 132 -2.64 -16.96 -6.10
N ASP A 133 -1.51 -17.69 -6.15
CA ASP A 133 -1.34 -18.97 -6.88
C ASP A 133 -1.87 -18.96 -8.33
N ASP A 134 -1.75 -17.82 -9.03
CA ASP A 134 -2.24 -17.65 -10.40
C ASP A 134 -1.09 -17.38 -11.38
N VAL A 135 -0.96 -18.24 -12.40
CA VAL A 135 0.06 -18.15 -13.46
C VAL A 135 -0.13 -16.97 -14.40
N PHE A 136 -1.35 -16.44 -14.49
CA PHE A 136 -1.67 -15.33 -15.40
C PHE A 136 -1.51 -13.97 -14.75
N THR A 137 -1.60 -13.89 -13.42
CA THR A 137 -1.38 -12.65 -12.69
C THR A 137 0.12 -12.43 -12.52
N ARG A 138 0.66 -11.36 -13.14
CA ARG A 138 2.08 -11.00 -13.03
C ARG A 138 2.28 -9.49 -13.05
N PHE A 139 3.30 -9.02 -12.33
CA PHE A 139 3.75 -7.64 -12.42
C PHE A 139 4.67 -7.46 -13.62
N SER A 140 4.40 -6.44 -14.45
CA SER A 140 5.25 -6.06 -15.56
C SER A 140 5.88 -4.70 -15.29
N GLU A 141 7.20 -4.67 -15.27
CA GLU A 141 7.96 -3.42 -15.15
C GLU A 141 7.69 -2.53 -16.37
N PRO A 142 7.79 -1.19 -16.24
CA PRO A 142 7.50 -0.26 -17.33
C PRO A 142 8.27 -0.57 -18.61
N ASP A 143 9.53 -0.96 -18.52
CA ASP A 143 10.36 -1.25 -19.70
C ASP A 143 9.94 -2.55 -20.39
N LYS A 144 9.58 -3.58 -19.62
CA LYS A 144 9.01 -4.83 -20.15
C LYS A 144 7.63 -4.60 -20.76
N PHE A 145 6.81 -3.76 -20.13
CA PHE A 145 5.50 -3.41 -20.66
C PHE A 145 5.62 -2.64 -21.98
N LYS A 146 6.55 -1.68 -22.07
CA LYS A 146 6.84 -0.93 -23.30
C LYS A 146 7.34 -1.84 -24.42
N SER A 147 8.23 -2.80 -24.14
CA SER A 147 8.73 -3.72 -25.17
C SER A 147 7.62 -4.63 -25.70
N LEU A 148 6.77 -5.16 -24.81
CA LEU A 148 5.59 -5.94 -25.17
C LEU A 148 4.64 -5.12 -26.05
N TRP A 149 4.33 -3.89 -25.63
CA TRP A 149 3.41 -3.01 -26.35
C TRP A 149 3.96 -2.61 -27.72
N SER A 150 5.20 -2.13 -27.79
CA SER A 150 5.86 -1.75 -29.04
C SER A 150 5.96 -2.92 -30.01
N GLY A 151 6.21 -4.15 -29.52
CA GLY A 151 6.19 -5.35 -30.34
C GLY A 151 4.82 -5.55 -31.03
N THR A 152 3.73 -5.43 -30.27
CA THR A 152 2.37 -5.63 -30.80
C THR A 152 1.90 -4.56 -31.79
N GLN A 153 2.51 -3.36 -31.81
CA GLN A 153 2.05 -2.24 -32.63
C GLN A 153 2.59 -2.19 -34.07
N GLY A 154 3.55 -3.05 -34.45
CA GLY A 154 3.96 -3.05 -35.87
C GLY A 154 5.28 -3.72 -36.24
N ALA A 155 5.97 -4.40 -35.32
CA ALA A 155 7.28 -5.01 -35.62
C ALA A 155 7.47 -6.40 -34.99
N LEU A 156 6.39 -7.12 -34.65
CA LEU A 156 6.52 -8.49 -34.16
C LEU A 156 6.47 -9.50 -35.31
N THR A 157 7.63 -10.04 -35.67
CA THR A 157 7.73 -11.27 -36.46
C THR A 157 7.59 -12.47 -35.53
N GLY A 158 6.37 -13.00 -35.43
CA GLY A 158 6.09 -14.21 -34.66
C GLY A 158 6.21 -15.48 -35.52
N VAL A 159 6.51 -16.61 -34.87
CA VAL A 159 6.47 -17.95 -35.51
C VAL A 159 5.06 -18.42 -35.87
N GLY A 160 4.02 -17.70 -35.42
CA GLY A 160 2.62 -18.03 -35.68
C GLY A 160 2.02 -19.06 -34.72
N SER A 161 2.61 -19.30 -33.54
CA SER A 161 2.04 -20.22 -32.54
C SER A 161 1.33 -19.47 -31.42
N SER A 162 0.14 -19.94 -31.07
CA SER A 162 -0.54 -19.61 -29.83
C SER A 162 -0.06 -20.53 -28.72
N ILE A 163 0.37 -19.93 -27.61
CA ILE A 163 0.90 -20.62 -26.45
C ILE A 163 -0.03 -20.40 -25.25
N GLY A 164 -0.06 -21.35 -24.33
CA GLY A 164 -0.70 -21.18 -23.05
C GLY A 164 -0.26 -22.21 -22.02
N TYR A 165 -0.87 -22.15 -20.85
CA TYR A 165 -0.57 -23.05 -19.74
C TYR A 165 -1.59 -24.20 -19.70
N PRO A 166 -1.17 -25.44 -19.36
CA PRO A 166 -2.08 -26.53 -19.07
C PRO A 166 -2.94 -26.17 -17.87
N THR A 167 -4.16 -26.67 -17.88
CA THR A 167 -5.23 -26.23 -16.99
C THR A 167 -5.39 -27.04 -15.71
N ARG A 168 -4.41 -27.73 -15.12
CA ARG A 168 -4.56 -28.60 -13.91
C ARG A 168 -5.56 -29.77 -14.05
N PHE A 169 -6.68 -29.61 -14.76
CA PHE A 169 -7.71 -30.61 -15.07
C PHE A 169 -7.28 -31.61 -16.16
N ASP A 170 -6.20 -31.30 -16.87
CA ASP A 170 -5.61 -32.10 -17.95
C ASP A 170 -4.49 -33.04 -17.45
N GLY A 171 -4.24 -33.10 -16.13
CA GLY A 171 -3.21 -33.97 -15.54
C GLY A 171 -1.78 -33.66 -16.00
N SER A 172 -1.58 -32.54 -16.69
CA SER A 172 -0.31 -32.16 -17.31
C SER A 172 0.56 -31.37 -16.32
N PRO A 173 1.88 -31.64 -16.28
CA PRO A 173 2.81 -30.89 -15.42
C PRO A 173 2.84 -29.41 -15.81
N ALA A 174 3.12 -28.55 -14.83
CA ALA A 174 3.28 -27.11 -15.06
C ALA A 174 4.30 -26.85 -16.19
N GLY A 175 3.89 -26.11 -17.22
CA GLY A 175 4.71 -25.88 -18.41
C GLY A 175 3.97 -25.05 -19.45
N LEU A 176 4.65 -24.71 -20.55
CA LEU A 176 4.02 -24.00 -21.66
C LEU A 176 3.66 -25.00 -22.77
N LEU A 177 2.45 -24.89 -23.31
CA LEU A 177 1.92 -25.75 -24.36
C LEU A 177 1.52 -24.94 -25.59
N VAL A 178 1.65 -25.55 -26.76
CA VAL A 178 1.12 -25.00 -28.01
C VAL A 178 -0.36 -25.33 -28.12
N ILE A 179 -1.21 -24.29 -28.14
CA ILE A 179 -2.67 -24.41 -28.22
C ILE A 179 -3.11 -24.54 -29.69
N SER A 180 -2.55 -23.69 -30.56
CA SER A 180 -2.92 -23.63 -31.98
C SER A 180 -1.87 -22.90 -32.80
N THR A 181 -1.72 -23.25 -34.07
CA THR A 181 -0.90 -22.47 -35.03
C THR A 181 -1.76 -21.59 -35.93
N ALA A 182 -1.23 -20.46 -36.34
CA ALA A 182 -1.83 -19.54 -37.29
C ALA A 182 -1.88 -20.15 -38.69
N PHE A 183 -2.98 -19.92 -39.39
CA PHE A 183 -3.18 -20.42 -40.76
C PHE A 183 -2.08 -19.91 -41.70
N GLU A 184 -1.50 -20.82 -42.50
CA GLU A 184 -0.35 -20.58 -43.40
C GLU A 184 0.94 -20.04 -42.75
N GLY A 185 1.03 -19.99 -41.41
CA GLY A 185 2.25 -19.61 -40.71
C GLY A 185 3.38 -20.65 -40.83
N PRO A 186 4.64 -20.29 -40.52
CA PRO A 186 5.77 -21.23 -40.50
C PRO A 186 5.51 -22.50 -39.67
N THR A 187 4.75 -22.33 -38.59
CA THR A 187 4.38 -23.39 -37.65
C THR A 187 3.20 -24.24 -38.10
N ASN A 188 2.34 -23.77 -39.01
CA ASN A 188 1.22 -24.56 -39.56
C ASN A 188 1.71 -25.82 -40.30
N ARG A 189 2.87 -25.72 -40.96
CA ARG A 189 3.48 -26.86 -41.67
C ARG A 189 3.91 -27.99 -40.72
N VAL A 190 4.08 -27.69 -39.43
CA VAL A 190 4.55 -28.62 -38.40
C VAL A 190 3.55 -28.75 -37.24
N ASP A 191 2.33 -28.22 -37.38
CA ASP A 191 1.30 -28.17 -36.32
C ASP A 191 0.97 -29.57 -35.78
N MET A 192 0.86 -30.57 -36.67
CA MET A 192 0.62 -31.96 -36.29
C MET A 192 1.72 -32.57 -35.40
N LEU A 193 2.93 -31.99 -35.39
CA LEU A 193 4.08 -32.55 -34.67
C LEU A 193 4.27 -31.93 -33.27
N TYR A 194 3.80 -30.70 -33.07
CA TYR A 194 4.06 -29.92 -31.84
C TYR A 194 2.79 -29.56 -31.07
N ARG A 195 1.60 -29.85 -31.58
CA ARG A 195 0.35 -29.61 -30.87
C ARG A 195 0.29 -30.46 -29.60
N GLY A 196 0.12 -29.81 -28.44
CA GLY A 196 0.22 -30.47 -27.13
C GLY A 196 1.65 -30.75 -26.67
N GLY A 197 2.66 -30.40 -27.46
CA GLY A 197 4.07 -30.48 -27.10
C GLY A 197 4.47 -29.42 -26.07
N ARG A 198 5.51 -29.72 -25.29
CA ARG A 198 6.02 -28.82 -24.24
C ARG A 198 7.06 -27.87 -24.81
N CYS A 199 6.91 -26.59 -24.51
CA CYS A 199 7.86 -25.57 -24.92
C CYS A 199 8.58 -24.96 -23.70
N HIS A 200 9.88 -24.75 -23.86
CA HIS A 200 10.74 -24.06 -22.90
C HIS A 200 11.29 -22.79 -23.54
N PHE A 201 11.17 -21.66 -22.83
CA PHE A 201 11.75 -20.38 -23.24
C PHE A 201 13.06 -20.13 -22.50
N TYR A 202 14.13 -19.89 -23.26
CA TYR A 202 15.43 -19.45 -22.77
C TYR A 202 15.75 -18.08 -23.34
N GLU A 203 15.47 -17.03 -22.55
CA GLU A 203 15.76 -15.62 -22.83
C GLU A 203 15.10 -15.05 -24.11
N PHE A 204 15.50 -15.51 -25.30
CA PHE A 204 14.91 -15.19 -26.59
C PHE A 204 14.62 -16.41 -27.49
N ASP A 205 15.08 -17.60 -27.12
CA ASP A 205 14.90 -18.83 -27.90
C ASP A 205 13.80 -19.71 -27.29
N CYS A 206 12.97 -20.30 -28.15
CA CYS A 206 11.92 -21.24 -27.76
C CYS A 206 12.23 -22.63 -28.30
N TYR A 207 12.35 -23.60 -27.39
CA TYR A 207 12.56 -25.01 -27.70
C TYR A 207 11.30 -25.78 -27.40
N CYS A 208 10.61 -26.25 -28.43
CA CYS A 208 9.42 -27.09 -28.29
C CYS A 208 9.78 -28.55 -28.55
N TYR A 209 9.36 -29.43 -27.65
CA TYR A 209 9.47 -30.87 -27.77
C TYR A 209 8.11 -31.46 -28.14
N PRO A 210 8.06 -32.45 -29.04
CA PRO A 210 6.83 -33.19 -29.31
C PRO A 210 6.30 -33.86 -28.02
N PRO A 211 4.97 -34.07 -27.91
CA PRO A 211 4.33 -34.65 -26.73
C PRO A 211 4.87 -36.04 -26.36
#